data_AF-A0AAP6HH52-F1
#
_entry.id   AF-A0AAP6HH52-F1
#
_cell.length_a   1.000
_cell.length_b   1.000
_cell.length_c   1.000
_cell.angle_alpha   90.00
_cell.angle_beta   90.00
_cell.angle_gamma   90.00
#
_symmetry.space_group_name_H-M   'P 1'
#
loop_
_entity.id
_entity.type
_entity.pdbx_description
1 polymer ?
#
loop_
_entity_poly.entity_id
_entity_poly.type
_entity_poly.pdbx_seq_one_letter_code
_entity_poly.pdbx_strand_id
1 'polypeptide(L)'
;MIRLTNKPPDLIKMEITTHIPQMDIIQFLQKRGYEVKAYVYREPAEKGFLIDEPPFEWHTFTATRNGEEPGKDNLFLNVFEKELKIVLKEFMSI
;
A
#
# COMPACT_ATOMS: atom_id res chain seq x y z
N MET A 1 11.08 -12.55 -8.81
CA MET A 1 12.01 -12.24 -9.93
C MET A 1 12.87 -11.06 -9.53
N ILE A 2 14.17 -11.12 -9.75
CA ILE A 2 15.10 -10.00 -9.54
C ILE A 2 15.64 -9.59 -10.91
N ARG A 3 15.56 -8.30 -11.24
CA ARG A 3 16.06 -7.73 -12.49
C ARG A 3 17.06 -6.63 -12.17
N LEU A 4 18.25 -6.72 -12.76
CA LEU A 4 19.30 -5.71 -12.68
C LEU A 4 19.44 -5.02 -14.03
N THR A 5 19.42 -3.70 -14.06
CA THR A 5 19.60 -2.90 -15.28
C THR A 5 20.66 -1.83 -15.04
N ASN A 6 21.68 -1.78 -15.89
CA ASN A 6 22.70 -0.74 -15.83
C ASN A 6 22.12 0.58 -16.38
N LYS A 7 22.22 1.68 -15.62
CA LYS A 7 21.85 3.04 -16.01
C LYS A 7 23.10 3.93 -15.98
N PRO A 8 23.47 4.58 -17.10
CA PRO A 8 24.56 5.55 -17.12
C PRO A 8 24.29 6.73 -16.15
N PRO A 9 25.32 7.39 -15.57
CA PRO A 9 26.74 7.12 -15.79
C PRO A 9 27.34 6.00 -14.93
N ASP A 10 26.73 5.56 -13.82
CA ASP A 10 27.20 4.42 -12.99
C ASP A 10 26.12 4.00 -11.96
N LEU A 11 24.87 3.77 -12.40
CA LEU A 11 23.75 3.45 -11.52
C LEU A 11 23.17 2.07 -11.86
N ILE A 12 23.24 1.11 -10.94
CA ILE A 12 22.56 -0.19 -11.12
C ILE A 12 21.13 -0.06 -10.58
N LYS A 13 20.14 -0.13 -11.47
CA LYS A 13 18.73 -0.23 -11.07
C LYS A 13 18.41 -1.69 -10.76
N MET A 14 18.02 -1.96 -9.52
CA MET A 14 17.50 -3.26 -9.09
C MET A 14 15.99 -3.21 -8.93
N GLU A 15 15.29 -4.15 -9.56
CA GLU A 15 13.84 -4.33 -9.44
C GLU A 15 13.55 -5.74 -8.93
N ILE A 16 12.70 -5.84 -7.90
CA ILE A 16 12.30 -7.13 -7.32
C ILE A 16 10.79 -7.23 -7.42
N THR A 17 10.32 -8.26 -8.13
CA THR A 17 8.91 -8.64 -8.18
C THR A 17 8.70 -9.85 -7.29
N THR A 18 7.77 -9.74 -6.35
CA THR A 18 7.38 -10.81 -5.43
C THR A 18 5.86 -10.97 -5.42
N HIS A 19 5.40 -12.15 -5.04
CA HIS A 19 3.99 -12.44 -4.81
C HIS A 19 3.84 -12.73 -3.32
N ILE A 20 3.08 -11.87 -2.63
CA ILE A 20 2.89 -11.98 -1.18
C ILE A 20 1.42 -12.31 -0.94
N PRO A 21 1.12 -13.40 -0.20
CA PRO A 21 -0.23 -13.66 0.26
C PRO A 21 -0.78 -12.47 1.05
N GLN A 22 -2.05 -12.13 0.81
CA GLN A 22 -2.70 -11.03 1.53
C GLN A 22 -2.62 -11.19 3.05
N MET A 23 -2.72 -12.44 3.55
CA MET A 23 -2.63 -12.73 4.98
C MET A 23 -1.27 -12.37 5.58
N ASP A 24 -0.19 -12.53 4.82
CA ASP A 24 1.16 -12.19 5.27
C ASP A 24 1.32 -10.67 5.40
N ILE A 25 0.69 -9.91 4.52
CA ILE A 25 0.62 -8.44 4.62
C ILE A 25 -0.14 -8.04 5.88
N ILE A 26 -1.29 -8.66 6.15
CA ILE A 26 -2.09 -8.39 7.35
C ILE A 26 -1.27 -8.70 8.62
N GLN A 27 -0.62 -9.86 8.68
CA GLN A 27 0.22 -10.23 9.81
C GLN A 27 1.40 -9.29 10.00
N PHE A 28 2.04 -8.84 8.91
CA PHE A 28 3.11 -7.85 8.96
C PHE A 28 2.64 -6.55 9.61
N LEU A 29 1.48 -6.04 9.20
CA LEU A 29 0.89 -4.83 9.77
C LEU A 29 0.49 -5.02 11.24
N GLN A 30 -0.12 -6.15 11.59
CA GLN A 30 -0.49 -6.47 12.98
C GLN A 30 0.73 -6.53 13.90
N LYS A 31 1.83 -7.14 13.45
CA LYS A 31 3.11 -7.16 14.20
C LYS A 31 3.69 -5.77 14.45
N ARG A 32 3.33 -4.79 13.62
CA ARG A 32 3.73 -3.38 13.75
C ARG A 32 2.74 -2.53 14.55
N GLY A 33 1.74 -3.15 15.17
CA GLY A 33 0.78 -2.48 16.05
C GLY A 33 -0.40 -1.84 15.32
N TYR A 34 -0.63 -2.21 14.06
CA TYR A 34 -1.84 -1.82 13.34
C TYR A 34 -2.98 -2.79 13.62
N GLU A 35 -4.17 -2.24 13.84
CA GLU A 35 -5.40 -3.00 13.81
C GLU A 35 -5.92 -3.05 12.37
N VAL A 36 -6.06 -4.26 11.82
CA VAL A 36 -6.58 -4.45 10.46
C VAL A 36 -8.05 -4.82 10.52
N LYS A 37 -8.91 -4.01 9.90
CA LYS A 37 -10.37 -4.17 9.90
C LYS A 37 -10.92 -4.16 8.48
N ALA A 38 -11.99 -4.92 8.25
CA ALA A 38 -12.73 -4.87 7.00
C ALA A 38 -13.34 -3.46 6.82
N TYR A 39 -13.26 -2.94 5.61
CA TYR A 39 -13.71 -1.60 5.27
C TYR A 39 -14.30 -1.59 3.86
N VAL A 40 -15.36 -0.81 3.66
CA VAL A 40 -15.95 -0.60 2.34
C VAL A 40 -15.56 0.79 1.89
N TYR A 41 -14.64 0.88 0.95
CA TYR A 41 -14.30 2.14 0.32
C TYR A 41 -15.40 2.50 -0.67
N ARG A 42 -15.99 3.68 -0.52
CA ARG A 42 -17.05 4.19 -1.39
C ARG A 42 -16.58 5.50 -1.99
N GLU A 43 -16.51 5.54 -3.31
CA GLU A 43 -16.29 6.79 -4.04
C GLU A 43 -17.63 7.24 -4.63
N PRO A 44 -18.11 8.45 -4.30
CA PRO A 44 -19.38 8.96 -4.83
C PRO A 44 -19.27 9.21 -6.33
N ALA A 45 -20.42 9.31 -7.00
CA ALA A 45 -20.45 9.70 -8.40
C ALA A 45 -19.88 11.12 -8.57
N GLU A 46 -18.94 11.30 -9.49
CA GLU A 46 -18.33 12.59 -9.78
C GLU A 46 -18.75 13.06 -11.18
N LYS A 47 -19.23 14.30 -11.29
CA LYS A 47 -19.51 14.90 -12.60
C LYS A 47 -18.21 15.38 -13.21
N GLY A 48 -17.75 14.68 -14.24
CA GLY A 48 -16.57 15.07 -15.00
C GLY A 48 -16.91 16.05 -16.12
N PHE A 49 -15.87 16.64 -16.70
CA PHE A 49 -16.02 17.61 -17.80
C PHE A 49 -16.44 16.97 -19.13
N LEU A 50 -16.02 15.72 -19.38
CA LEU A 50 -16.30 14.97 -20.62
C LEU A 50 -17.13 13.71 -20.38
N ILE A 51 -16.94 13.05 -19.24
CA ILE A 51 -17.65 11.85 -18.81
C ILE A 51 -17.91 11.94 -17.32
N ASP A 52 -19.10 11.52 -16.88
CA ASP A 52 -19.41 11.36 -15.47
C ASP A 52 -18.77 10.06 -14.95
N GLU A 53 -18.10 10.12 -13.81
CA GLU A 53 -17.56 8.94 -13.15
C GLU A 53 -18.67 8.30 -12.29
N PRO A 54 -19.03 7.03 -12.56
CA PRO A 54 -20.04 6.34 -11.79
C PRO A 54 -19.55 6.06 -10.37
N PRO A 55 -20.46 5.95 -9.38
CA PRO A 55 -20.06 5.58 -8.03
C PRO A 55 -19.52 4.15 -8.03
N PHE A 56 -18.53 3.88 -7.19
CA PHE A 56 -18.09 2.51 -6.97
C PHE A 56 -17.84 2.21 -5.50
N GLU A 57 -17.99 0.92 -5.18
CA GLU A 57 -17.70 0.37 -3.86
C GLU A 57 -16.62 -0.70 -4.00
N TRP A 58 -15.65 -0.67 -3.09
CA TRP A 58 -14.58 -1.65 -3.00
C TRP A 58 -14.51 -2.22 -1.58
N HIS A 59 -14.80 -3.51 -1.46
CA HIS A 59 -14.57 -4.28 -0.23
C HIS A 59 -13.08 -4.53 -0.04
N THR A 60 -12.52 -3.94 1.02
CA THR A 60 -11.08 -3.96 1.30
C THR A 60 -10.85 -3.96 2.82
N PHE A 61 -9.62 -3.68 3.23
CA PHE A 61 -9.24 -3.56 4.63
C PHE A 61 -8.58 -2.20 4.88
N THR A 62 -8.74 -1.68 6.08
CA THR A 62 -7.96 -0.56 6.61
C THR A 62 -7.01 -1.07 7.68
N ALA A 63 -5.86 -0.42 7.81
CA ALA A 63 -4.91 -0.65 8.89
C ALA A 63 -4.73 0.66 9.67
N THR A 64 -5.21 0.67 10.91
CA THR A 64 -5.24 1.88 11.75
C THR A 64 -4.46 1.65 13.05
N ARG A 65 -3.88 2.71 13.62
CA ARG A 65 -3.36 2.69 15.00
C ARG A 65 -4.43 3.19 15.96
N ASN A 66 -4.24 2.95 17.26
CA ASN A 66 -5.19 3.32 18.31
C ASN A 66 -5.70 4.76 18.15
N GLY A 67 -7.00 4.90 17.89
CA GLY A 67 -7.68 6.19 17.74
C GLY A 67 -7.73 6.75 16.32
N GLU A 68 -7.10 6.12 15.33
CA GLU A 68 -7.23 6.51 13.93
C GLU A 68 -8.54 5.97 13.33
N GLU A 69 -9.28 6.84 12.64
CA GLU A 69 -10.51 6.45 11.94
C GLU A 69 -10.20 5.78 10.60
N PRO A 70 -10.87 4.67 10.25
CA PRO A 70 -10.74 4.03 8.93
C PRO A 70 -11.05 4.99 7.78
N GLY A 71 -10.19 5.01 6.75
CA GLY A 71 -10.35 5.89 5.59
C GLY A 71 -9.46 5.52 4.40
N LYS A 72 -9.46 6.37 3.37
CA LYS A 72 -8.71 6.18 2.11
C LYS A 72 -7.20 6.12 2.34
N ASP A 73 -6.69 6.98 3.23
CA ASP A 73 -5.25 7.14 3.46
C ASP A 73 -4.61 5.98 4.24
N ASN A 74 -5.46 5.20 4.88
CA ASN A 74 -5.18 4.09 5.77
C ASN A 74 -5.77 2.77 5.27
N LEU A 75 -6.10 2.69 3.98
CA LEU A 75 -6.24 1.42 3.27
C LEU A 75 -4.99 0.56 3.48
N PHE A 76 -5.16 -0.73 3.77
CA PHE A 76 -4.08 -1.57 4.28
C PHE A 76 -2.89 -1.69 3.29
N LEU A 77 -3.13 -1.67 1.98
CA LEU A 77 -2.06 -1.67 0.97
C LEU A 77 -1.25 -0.37 0.98
N ASN A 78 -1.90 0.78 1.18
CA ASN A 78 -1.23 2.08 1.29
C ASN A 78 -0.35 2.12 2.55
N VAL A 79 -0.86 1.60 3.66
CA VAL A 79 -0.09 1.49 4.92
C VAL A 79 1.06 0.51 4.75
N PHE A 80 0.83 -0.64 4.12
CA PHE A 80 1.86 -1.62 3.82
C PHE A 80 2.99 -1.05 2.96
N GLU A 81 2.67 -0.31 1.90
CA GLU A 81 3.67 0.33 1.04
C GLU A 81 4.53 1.34 1.82
N LYS A 82 3.90 2.17 2.68
CA LYS A 82 4.60 3.13 3.55
C LYS A 82 5.55 2.40 4.50
N GLU A 83 5.06 1.38 5.19
CA GLU A 83 5.82 0.59 6.17
C GLU A 83 6.97 -0.21 5.51
N LEU A 84 6.75 -0.75 4.31
CA LEU A 84 7.78 -1.45 3.53
C LEU A 84 8.90 -0.51 3.10
N LYS A 85 8.56 0.71 2.65
CA LYS A 85 9.56 1.74 2.32
C LYS A 85 10.41 2.12 3.52
N ILE A 86 9.84 2.16 4.72
CA ILE A 86 10.58 2.40 5.96
C ILE A 86 11.58 1.26 6.21
N VAL A 87 11.14 -0.01 6.13
CA VAL A 87 12.01 -1.19 6.31
C VAL A 87 13.19 -1.15 5.35
N LEU A 88 12.92 -0.89 4.08
CA LEU A 88 13.95 -0.88 3.05
C LEU A 88 14.95 0.26 3.27
N LYS A 89 14.49 1.44 3.72
CA LYS A 89 15.38 2.55 4.08
C LYS A 89 16.24 2.20 5.29
N GLU A 90 15.67 1.60 6.33
CA GLU A 90 16.42 1.15 7.52
C GLU A 90 17.50 0.15 7.13
N PHE A 91 17.17 -0.83 6.28
CA PHE A 91 18.13 -1.82 5.79
C PHE A 91 19.26 -1.22 4.95
N MET A 92 18.98 -0.20 4.13
CA MET A 92 19.98 0.49 3.30
C MET A 92 20.78 1.57 4.02
N SER A 93 20.37 1.99 5.22
CA SER A 93 21.07 3.01 6.02
C SER A 93 22.14 2.41 6.95
N ILE A 94 22.42 1.11 6.79
CA ILE A 94 23.51 0.36 7.43
C ILE A 94 24.77 0.52 6.59
#